data_AF-A0A8R1HMJ4-F1
#
_entry.id   AF-A0A8R1HMJ4-F1
#
_cell.length_a   1.000
_cell.length_b   1.000
_cell.length_c   1.000
_cell.angle_alpha   90.00
_cell.angle_beta   90.00
_cell.angle_gamma   90.00
#
_symmetry.space_group_name_H-M   'P 1'
#
loop_
_entity.id
_entity.type
_entity.pdbx_description
1 polymer ?
#
loop_
_entity_poly.entity_id
_entity_poly.type
_entity_poly.pdbx_seq_one_letter_code
_entity_poly.pdbx_strand_id
1 'polypeptide(L)'
;MMEKIRDFEKIAEEKCCEATEQKHWKLGKTEFKECISPSIDIVSRALQTDMVIPNWVNFVDKIRTLFNECKDIRDGQVASYIPQLARQSPDLWAVSLCTVDGQRASFGDVKHTFCVQSVSKAFNYAIVASDLGADVVHSYVGQEPSGRLFNEICLDSKNKPHNPMVNSGAIVITSLIKNKNNMADRFDYVLNQYRKIAGNEYIGFNNATFLSERATADRNYALSYFMKENKCFPKETESLTDALDFYFQLCSVEVTCESLAVMASTLANGGVCPTTNETCIASNKEKRCAITYVLLWNV
;
A
#
# COMPACT_ATOMS: atom_id res chain seq x y z
N MET A 1 1.36 23.91 -50.65
CA MET A 1 1.25 23.72 -49.18
C MET A 1 0.59 22.39 -48.87
N MET A 2 -0.59 22.11 -49.44
CA MET A 2 -1.28 20.81 -49.31
C MET A 2 -0.50 19.59 -49.84
N GLU A 3 0.24 19.72 -50.94
CA GLU A 3 1.09 18.62 -51.45
C GLU A 3 2.21 18.24 -50.49
N LYS A 4 2.89 19.24 -49.91
CA LYS A 4 3.93 18.99 -48.91
C LYS A 4 3.39 18.31 -47.65
N ILE A 5 2.15 18.61 -47.26
CA ILE A 5 1.49 17.97 -46.11
C ILE A 5 1.21 16.49 -46.41
N ARG A 6 0.71 16.17 -47.62
CA ARG A 6 0.50 14.77 -48.04
C ARG A 6 1.80 13.98 -48.14
N ASP A 7 2.90 14.60 -48.59
CA ASP A 7 4.20 13.95 -48.61
C ASP A 7 4.69 13.63 -47.19
N PHE A 8 4.46 14.53 -46.23
CA PHE A 8 4.78 14.29 -44.82
C PHE A 8 3.92 13.19 -44.20
N GLU A 9 2.61 13.17 -44.47
CA GLU A 9 1.69 12.12 -44.01
C GLU A 9 2.08 10.76 -44.57
N LYS A 10 2.47 10.70 -45.85
CA LYS A 10 2.91 9.47 -46.51
C LYS A 10 4.22 8.93 -45.94
N ILE A 11 5.18 9.81 -45.65
CA ILE A 11 6.44 9.45 -44.97
C ILE A 11 6.17 8.95 -43.54
N ALA A 12 5.20 9.54 -42.85
CA ALA A 12 4.82 9.12 -41.49
C ALA A 12 4.09 7.76 -41.50
N GLU A 13 3.20 7.53 -42.47
CA GLU A 13 2.54 6.23 -42.69
C GLU A 13 3.55 5.14 -43.08
N GLU A 14 4.49 5.42 -43.96
CA GLU A 14 5.56 4.48 -44.35
C GLU A 14 6.43 4.08 -43.15
N LYS A 15 6.80 5.03 -42.27
CA LYS A 15 7.53 4.72 -41.02
C LYS A 15 6.71 3.90 -40.03
N CYS A 16 5.40 4.13 -39.94
CA CYS A 16 4.51 3.31 -39.12
C CYS A 16 4.37 1.88 -39.67
N CYS A 17 4.34 1.72 -40.99
CA CYS A 17 4.31 0.42 -41.65
C CYS A 17 5.63 -0.35 -41.47
N GLU A 18 6.79 0.29 -41.58
CA GLU A 18 8.09 -0.34 -41.29
C GLU A 18 8.22 -0.79 -39.83
N ALA A 19 7.68 -0.02 -38.88
CA ALA A 19 7.69 -0.37 -37.46
C ALA A 19 6.81 -1.59 -37.13
N THR A 20 5.83 -1.93 -37.98
CA THR A 20 4.87 -3.02 -37.74
C THR A 20 5.25 -4.34 -38.42
N GLU A 21 6.26 -4.35 -39.30
CA GLU A 21 6.78 -5.57 -39.92
C GLU A 21 7.88 -6.25 -39.07
N GLN A 22 7.59 -7.47 -38.56
CA GLN A 22 8.50 -8.28 -37.73
C GLN A 22 9.90 -8.51 -38.33
N LYS A 23 10.07 -8.41 -39.66
CA LYS A 23 11.37 -8.56 -40.33
C LYS A 23 12.37 -7.45 -39.98
N HIS A 24 11.89 -6.30 -39.51
CA HIS A 24 12.71 -5.13 -39.20
C HIS A 24 13.06 -4.99 -37.70
N TRP A 25 12.60 -5.90 -36.84
CA TRP A 25 12.87 -5.87 -35.39
C TRP A 25 14.22 -6.48 -34.99
N LYS A 26 15.22 -6.44 -35.88
CA LYS A 26 16.57 -6.90 -35.55
C LYS A 26 17.38 -5.75 -34.98
N LEU A 27 17.67 -5.83 -33.69
CA LEU A 27 18.54 -4.88 -33.02
C LEU A 27 20.01 -5.26 -33.25
N GLY A 28 20.79 -4.35 -33.80
CA GLY A 28 22.24 -4.50 -33.89
C GLY A 28 22.89 -4.53 -32.50
N LYS A 29 24.10 -5.08 -32.39
CA LYS A 29 24.83 -5.18 -31.11
C LYS A 29 25.04 -3.80 -30.44
N THR A 30 25.32 -2.76 -31.24
CA THR A 30 25.53 -1.40 -30.73
C THR A 30 24.23 -0.82 -30.20
N GLU A 31 23.16 -0.88 -30.99
CA GLU A 31 21.82 -0.43 -30.61
C GLU A 31 21.31 -1.16 -29.35
N PHE A 32 21.53 -2.48 -29.26
CA PHE A 32 21.19 -3.25 -28.07
C PHE A 32 21.91 -2.75 -26.82
N LYS A 33 23.23 -2.49 -26.92
CA LYS A 33 24.00 -1.94 -25.80
C LYS A 33 23.50 -0.56 -25.39
N GLU A 34 23.18 0.30 -26.35
CA GLU A 34 22.63 1.64 -26.09
C GLU A 34 21.27 1.54 -25.39
N CYS A 35 20.38 0.67 -25.86
CA CYS A 35 19.05 0.46 -25.27
C CYS A 35 19.11 -0.02 -23.82
N ILE A 36 19.98 -0.98 -23.49
CA ILE A 36 20.03 -1.55 -22.14
C ILE A 36 20.92 -0.78 -21.17
N SER A 37 21.78 0.12 -21.66
CA SER A 37 22.77 0.83 -20.84
C SER A 37 22.20 1.47 -19.56
N PRO A 38 21.03 2.16 -19.58
CA PRO A 38 20.45 2.75 -18.38
C PRO A 38 19.98 1.74 -17.32
N SER A 39 19.87 0.46 -17.68
CA SER A 39 19.30 -0.60 -16.84
C SER A 39 20.13 -1.88 -16.92
N ILE A 40 21.42 -1.77 -17.24
CA ILE A 40 22.28 -2.92 -17.49
C ILE A 40 22.39 -3.84 -16.27
N ASP A 41 22.40 -3.28 -15.06
CA ASP A 41 22.52 -4.04 -13.82
C ASP A 41 21.35 -5.00 -13.63
N ILE A 42 20.11 -4.51 -13.75
CA ILE A 42 18.91 -5.33 -13.57
C ILE A 42 18.75 -6.34 -14.72
N VAL A 43 19.08 -5.95 -15.96
CA VAL A 43 19.07 -6.86 -17.11
C VAL A 43 20.09 -7.98 -16.93
N SER A 44 21.31 -7.65 -16.47
CA SER A 44 22.35 -8.62 -16.20
C SER A 44 21.94 -9.62 -15.12
N ARG A 45 21.42 -9.13 -14.00
CA ARG A 45 20.91 -9.97 -12.90
C ARG A 45 19.81 -10.91 -13.36
N ALA A 46 18.84 -10.39 -14.12
CA ALA A 46 17.74 -11.19 -14.66
C ALA A 46 18.23 -12.31 -15.60
N LEU A 47 19.18 -12.01 -16.50
CA LEU A 47 19.73 -12.99 -17.44
C LEU A 47 20.65 -14.02 -16.79
N GLN A 48 21.32 -13.66 -15.69
CA GLN A 48 22.20 -14.54 -14.92
C GLN A 48 21.47 -15.34 -13.85
N THR A 49 20.14 -15.24 -13.78
CA THR A 49 19.32 -15.87 -12.73
C THR A 49 19.69 -15.41 -11.31
N ASP A 50 20.25 -14.21 -11.18
CA ASP A 50 20.69 -13.57 -9.92
C ASP A 50 19.61 -12.64 -9.35
N MET A 51 18.38 -13.15 -9.35
CA MET A 51 17.22 -12.54 -8.71
C MET A 51 16.88 -13.34 -7.46
N VAL A 52 16.24 -12.72 -6.48
CA VAL A 52 15.86 -13.34 -5.20
C VAL A 52 15.05 -14.64 -5.38
N ILE A 53 14.29 -14.75 -6.47
CA ILE A 53 13.69 -16.00 -6.94
C ILE A 53 14.25 -16.35 -8.32
N PRO A 54 15.28 -17.23 -8.41
CA PRO A 54 15.93 -17.57 -9.67
C PRO A 54 15.03 -18.30 -10.67
N ASN A 55 14.29 -19.31 -10.21
CA ASN A 55 13.34 -20.04 -11.05
C ASN A 55 11.92 -19.44 -10.96
N TRP A 56 11.79 -18.24 -11.53
CA TRP A 56 10.55 -17.46 -11.48
C TRP A 56 9.36 -18.20 -12.08
N VAL A 57 9.54 -18.86 -13.24
CA VAL A 57 8.46 -19.56 -13.94
C VAL A 57 7.87 -20.68 -13.08
N ASN A 58 8.71 -21.57 -12.54
CA ASN A 58 8.25 -22.66 -11.67
C ASN A 58 7.60 -22.13 -10.39
N PHE A 59 8.18 -21.09 -9.79
CA PHE A 59 7.57 -20.45 -8.62
C PHE A 59 6.16 -19.92 -8.90
N VAL A 60 5.99 -19.18 -10.00
CA VAL A 60 4.69 -18.64 -10.43
C VAL A 60 3.69 -19.76 -10.74
N ASP A 61 4.11 -20.86 -11.36
CA ASP A 61 3.25 -22.02 -11.62
C ASP A 61 2.75 -22.68 -10.33
N LYS A 62 3.60 -22.77 -9.30
CA LYS A 62 3.18 -23.25 -7.97
C LYS A 62 2.16 -22.31 -7.33
N ILE A 63 2.38 -20.99 -7.37
CA ILE A 63 1.40 -20.03 -6.84
C ILE A 63 0.09 -20.07 -7.64
N ARG A 64 0.14 -20.27 -8.97
CA ARG A 64 -1.06 -20.47 -9.79
C ARG A 64 -1.86 -21.69 -9.34
N THR A 65 -1.17 -22.78 -8.99
CA THR A 65 -1.81 -24.00 -8.47
C THR A 65 -2.55 -23.68 -7.16
N LEU A 66 -1.89 -23.03 -6.21
CA LEU A 66 -2.51 -22.60 -4.94
C LEU A 66 -3.69 -21.64 -5.15
N PHE A 67 -3.55 -20.69 -6.07
CA PHE A 67 -4.62 -19.76 -6.44
C PHE A 67 -5.86 -20.51 -6.92
N ASN A 68 -5.68 -21.53 -7.77
CA ASN A 68 -6.77 -22.35 -8.30
C ASN A 68 -7.39 -23.25 -7.22
N GLU A 69 -6.59 -23.86 -6.35
CA GLU A 69 -7.08 -24.69 -5.23
C GLU A 69 -7.91 -23.86 -4.25
N CYS A 70 -7.46 -22.65 -3.92
CA CYS A 70 -8.19 -21.75 -3.02
C CYS A 70 -9.39 -21.06 -3.69
N LYS A 71 -9.42 -20.96 -5.03
CA LYS A 71 -10.47 -20.26 -5.77
C LYS A 71 -11.85 -20.84 -5.53
N ASP A 72 -11.98 -22.11 -5.18
CA ASP A 72 -13.28 -22.77 -4.96
C ASP A 72 -13.75 -22.76 -3.50
N ILE A 73 -12.94 -22.23 -2.59
CA ILE A 73 -13.34 -22.03 -1.19
C ILE A 73 -14.33 -20.85 -1.14
N ARG A 74 -15.57 -21.13 -0.69
CA ARG A 74 -16.68 -20.16 -0.63
C ARG A 74 -17.11 -19.85 0.81
N ASP A 75 -16.29 -20.22 1.78
CA ASP A 75 -16.53 -19.93 3.20
C ASP A 75 -16.43 -18.43 3.51
N GLY A 76 -17.02 -18.01 4.62
CA GLY A 76 -17.00 -16.63 5.11
C GLY A 76 -18.23 -15.82 4.69
N GLN A 77 -18.24 -14.55 5.11
CA GLN A 77 -19.30 -13.60 4.78
C GLN A 77 -18.69 -12.25 4.43
N VAL A 78 -19.23 -11.60 3.41
CA VAL A 78 -18.85 -10.23 3.06
C VAL A 78 -19.18 -9.32 4.24
N ALA A 79 -18.24 -8.44 4.58
CA ALA A 79 -18.44 -7.46 5.62
C ALA A 79 -19.66 -6.58 5.31
N SER A 80 -20.64 -6.56 6.22
CA SER A 80 -21.96 -5.97 5.97
C SER A 80 -22.33 -4.83 6.93
N TYR A 81 -21.38 -4.40 7.78
CA TYR A 81 -21.62 -3.34 8.76
C TYR A 81 -21.76 -1.95 8.13
N ILE A 82 -21.28 -1.75 6.89
CA ILE A 82 -21.60 -0.60 6.04
C ILE A 82 -22.06 -1.02 4.64
N PRO A 83 -22.92 -0.24 3.97
CA PRO A 83 -23.47 -0.60 2.66
C PRO A 83 -22.43 -0.79 1.54
N GLN A 84 -21.32 -0.05 1.56
CA GLN A 84 -20.28 -0.08 0.52
C GLN A 84 -19.52 -1.39 0.52
N LEU A 85 -19.31 -1.98 1.70
CA LEU A 85 -18.69 -3.30 1.84
C LEU A 85 -19.71 -4.40 1.54
N ALA A 86 -20.96 -4.25 1.99
CA ALA A 86 -22.03 -5.23 1.75
C ALA A 86 -22.33 -5.46 0.25
N ARG A 87 -22.01 -4.48 -0.60
CA ARG A 87 -22.21 -4.53 -2.06
C ARG A 87 -21.07 -5.23 -2.81
N GLN A 88 -19.97 -5.58 -2.15
CA GLN A 88 -18.88 -6.28 -2.81
C GLN A 88 -19.32 -7.69 -3.18
N SER A 89 -18.93 -8.14 -4.38
CA SER A 89 -19.23 -9.51 -4.82
C SER A 89 -18.37 -10.50 -4.02
N PRO A 90 -18.97 -11.57 -3.45
CA PRO A 90 -18.21 -12.64 -2.79
C PRO A 90 -17.36 -13.46 -3.77
N ASP A 91 -17.59 -13.32 -5.09
CA ASP A 91 -16.87 -14.07 -6.12
C ASP A 91 -15.54 -13.41 -6.54
N LEU A 92 -15.25 -12.21 -6.05
CA LEU A 92 -13.98 -11.52 -6.33
C LEU A 92 -12.82 -12.25 -5.64
N TRP A 93 -11.85 -12.69 -6.44
CA TRP A 93 -10.68 -13.41 -5.94
C TRP A 93 -9.43 -13.02 -6.72
N ALA A 94 -8.40 -12.58 -5.98
CA ALA A 94 -7.20 -12.03 -6.57
C ALA A 94 -5.95 -12.34 -5.74
N VAL A 95 -4.85 -12.63 -6.42
CA VAL A 95 -3.51 -12.76 -5.83
C VAL A 95 -2.51 -12.03 -6.71
N SER A 96 -1.75 -11.11 -6.13
CA SER A 96 -0.64 -10.42 -6.79
C SER A 96 0.64 -10.57 -5.98
N LEU A 97 1.74 -10.73 -6.70
CA LEU A 97 3.08 -10.93 -6.18
C LEU A 97 3.99 -9.81 -6.66
N CYS A 98 4.86 -9.33 -5.77
CA CYS A 98 5.98 -8.48 -6.09
C CYS A 98 7.15 -8.90 -5.20
N THR A 99 8.27 -9.30 -5.79
CA THR A 99 9.49 -9.62 -5.03
C THR A 99 10.29 -8.36 -4.74
N VAL A 100 11.28 -8.46 -3.85
CA VAL A 100 12.18 -7.33 -3.52
C VAL A 100 13.07 -6.89 -4.70
N ASP A 101 13.21 -7.75 -5.72
CA ASP A 101 13.89 -7.41 -6.98
C ASP A 101 12.90 -7.00 -8.10
N GLY A 102 11.62 -6.81 -7.77
CA GLY A 102 10.61 -6.32 -8.72
C GLY A 102 10.03 -7.38 -9.66
N GLN A 103 10.28 -8.68 -9.44
CA GLN A 103 9.58 -9.74 -10.19
C GLN A 103 8.11 -9.77 -9.80
N ARG A 104 7.20 -9.85 -10.78
CA ARG A 104 5.75 -9.69 -10.56
C ARG A 104 4.94 -10.74 -11.31
N ALA A 105 3.85 -11.18 -10.67
CA ALA A 105 2.84 -12.06 -11.26
C ALA A 105 1.51 -11.84 -10.55
N SER A 106 0.41 -11.97 -11.29
CA SER A 106 -0.93 -11.61 -10.85
C SER A 106 -1.93 -12.64 -11.36
N PHE A 107 -2.95 -12.98 -10.57
CA PHE A 107 -4.01 -13.95 -10.89
C PHE A 107 -5.37 -13.45 -10.40
N GLY A 108 -6.41 -13.57 -11.24
CA GLY A 108 -7.79 -13.21 -10.87
C GLY A 108 -8.10 -11.71 -11.03
N ASP A 109 -8.96 -11.18 -10.16
CA ASP A 109 -9.53 -9.82 -10.24
C ASP A 109 -8.57 -8.72 -9.75
N VAL A 110 -7.30 -8.79 -10.16
CA VAL A 110 -6.20 -8.02 -9.56
C VAL A 110 -6.28 -6.51 -9.75
N LYS A 111 -7.05 -6.06 -10.75
CA LYS A 111 -7.29 -4.64 -11.07
C LYS A 111 -8.55 -4.09 -10.43
N HIS A 112 -9.35 -4.93 -9.75
CA HIS A 112 -10.49 -4.45 -8.98
C HIS A 112 -10.00 -3.56 -7.84
N THR A 113 -10.65 -2.42 -7.65
CA THR A 113 -10.29 -1.46 -6.60
C THR A 113 -11.04 -1.76 -5.32
N PHE A 114 -10.35 -1.69 -4.19
CA PHE A 114 -10.95 -1.86 -2.88
C PHE A 114 -10.30 -0.94 -1.86
N CYS A 115 -11.04 -0.60 -0.79
CA CYS A 115 -10.50 0.20 0.31
C CYS A 115 -9.48 -0.62 1.10
N VAL A 116 -8.31 -0.03 1.38
CA VAL A 116 -7.22 -0.67 2.11
C VAL A 116 -7.58 -1.01 3.56
N GLN A 117 -8.54 -0.28 4.14
CA GLN A 117 -9.09 -0.54 5.47
C GLN A 117 -7.98 -0.65 6.53
N SER A 118 -8.11 -1.60 7.45
CA SER A 118 -7.17 -1.86 8.54
C SER A 118 -5.73 -2.12 8.08
N VAL A 119 -5.49 -2.53 6.84
CA VAL A 119 -4.13 -2.70 6.30
C VAL A 119 -3.38 -1.37 6.25
N SER A 120 -4.08 -0.22 6.16
CA SER A 120 -3.47 1.13 6.24
C SER A 120 -2.66 1.37 7.51
N LYS A 121 -2.99 0.71 8.64
CA LYS A 121 -2.34 0.95 9.93
C LYS A 121 -0.84 0.68 9.88
N ALA A 122 -0.42 -0.39 9.19
CA ALA A 122 0.99 -0.73 9.00
C ALA A 122 1.75 0.36 8.25
N PHE A 123 1.18 0.85 7.16
CA PHE A 123 1.79 1.90 6.34
C PHE A 123 1.81 3.25 7.07
N ASN A 124 0.72 3.62 7.74
CA ASN A 124 0.65 4.85 8.52
C ASN A 124 1.66 4.86 9.67
N TYR A 125 1.80 3.74 10.38
CA TYR A 125 2.85 3.59 11.39
C TYR A 125 4.24 3.76 10.76
N ALA A 126 4.53 3.08 9.65
CA ALA A 126 5.84 3.16 9.01
C ALA A 126 6.19 4.58 8.56
N ILE A 127 5.23 5.32 8.01
CA ILE A 127 5.38 6.73 7.62
C ILE A 127 5.69 7.60 8.83
N VAL A 128 4.87 7.53 9.89
CA VAL A 128 5.06 8.36 11.09
C VAL A 128 6.36 8.03 11.80
N ALA A 129 6.68 6.74 11.92
CA ALA A 129 7.92 6.30 12.53
C ALA A 129 9.13 6.77 11.72
N SER A 130 9.06 6.76 10.39
CA SER A 130 10.11 7.33 9.53
C SER A 130 10.29 8.84 9.72
N ASP A 131 9.19 9.57 9.92
CA ASP A 131 9.19 11.03 10.07
C ASP A 131 9.68 11.49 11.45
N LEU A 132 9.25 10.80 12.51
CA LEU A 132 9.42 11.24 13.91
C LEU A 132 10.41 10.39 14.71
N GLY A 133 10.77 9.21 14.21
CA GLY A 133 11.54 8.20 14.92
C GLY A 133 10.67 7.33 15.83
N ALA A 134 11.05 6.05 15.98
CA ALA A 134 10.30 5.08 16.78
C ALA A 134 10.09 5.52 18.24
N ASP A 135 11.08 6.18 18.84
CA ASP A 135 11.03 6.53 20.27
C ASP A 135 9.97 7.61 20.54
N VAL A 136 9.81 8.58 19.63
CA VAL A 136 8.75 9.59 19.72
C VAL A 136 7.39 8.93 19.54
N VAL A 137 7.23 8.08 18.53
CA VAL A 137 5.97 7.36 18.29
C VAL A 137 5.56 6.54 19.51
N HIS A 138 6.48 5.77 20.08
CA HIS A 138 6.19 4.89 21.20
C HIS A 138 6.09 5.60 22.56
N SER A 139 6.32 6.91 22.61
CA SER A 139 5.87 7.73 23.73
C SER A 139 4.35 7.83 23.79
N TYR A 140 3.65 7.70 22.66
CA TYR A 140 2.18 7.78 22.55
C TYR A 140 1.47 6.42 22.49
N VAL A 141 2.12 5.40 21.92
CA VAL A 141 1.55 4.05 21.73
C VAL A 141 2.50 2.96 22.22
N GLY A 142 1.95 1.88 22.77
CA GLY A 142 2.72 0.71 23.18
C GLY A 142 3.27 -0.10 22.00
N GLN A 143 3.81 -1.28 22.32
CA GLN A 143 4.46 -2.21 21.37
C GLN A 143 3.93 -3.64 21.49
N GLU A 144 3.19 -3.94 22.56
CA GLU A 144 2.83 -5.31 22.91
C GLU A 144 1.42 -5.65 22.39
N PRO A 145 1.13 -6.93 22.11
CA PRO A 145 -0.24 -7.36 21.88
C PRO A 145 -1.09 -7.06 23.11
N SER A 146 -2.38 -6.83 22.91
CA SER A 146 -3.28 -6.56 24.04
C SER A 146 -3.55 -7.83 24.86
N GLY A 147 -3.52 -9.02 24.23
CA GLY A 147 -4.02 -10.26 24.83
C GLY A 147 -5.52 -10.19 25.16
N ARG A 148 -6.23 -9.23 24.57
CA ARG A 148 -7.65 -8.92 24.77
C ARG A 148 -8.39 -9.08 23.45
N LEU A 149 -9.71 -9.19 23.52
CA LEU A 149 -10.53 -9.20 22.31
C LEU A 149 -10.29 -7.92 21.51
N PHE A 150 -10.22 -8.04 20.18
CA PHE A 150 -10.08 -6.89 19.27
C PHE A 150 -11.14 -5.79 19.53
N ASN A 151 -12.31 -6.22 20.00
CA ASN A 151 -13.44 -5.38 20.35
C ASN A 151 -13.50 -4.96 21.83
N GLU A 152 -12.41 -4.97 22.57
CA GLU A 152 -12.36 -4.40 23.92
C GLU A 152 -11.90 -2.93 23.88
N ILE A 153 -12.58 -2.04 24.61
CA ILE A 153 -12.13 -0.65 24.79
C ILE A 153 -11.17 -0.65 25.97
N CYS A 154 -9.88 -0.75 25.68
CA CYS A 154 -8.83 -0.83 26.70
C CYS A 154 -7.57 -0.07 26.30
N LEU A 155 -6.81 0.32 27.31
CA LEU A 155 -5.47 0.88 27.23
C LEU A 155 -4.52 0.00 28.07
N ASP A 156 -3.23 0.13 27.82
CA ASP A 156 -2.20 -0.54 28.59
C ASP A 156 -2.10 0.01 30.03
N SER A 157 -1.25 -0.59 30.85
CA SER A 157 -1.04 -0.17 32.26
C SER A 157 -0.43 1.23 32.40
N LYS A 158 -0.04 1.88 31.29
CA LYS A 158 0.51 3.23 31.22
C LYS A 158 -0.48 4.21 30.56
N ASN A 159 -1.75 3.81 30.41
CA ASN A 159 -2.81 4.58 29.77
C ASN A 159 -2.49 4.96 28.31
N LYS A 160 -1.84 4.06 27.57
CA LYS A 160 -1.60 4.21 26.12
C LYS A 160 -2.29 3.09 25.35
N PRO A 161 -2.61 3.29 24.07
CA PRO A 161 -3.02 2.18 23.23
C PRO A 161 -1.94 1.09 23.19
N HIS A 162 -2.34 -0.18 23.15
CA HIS A 162 -1.41 -1.32 23.26
C HIS A 162 -0.35 -1.36 22.16
N ASN A 163 -0.75 -1.14 20.92
CA ASN A 163 0.14 -1.15 19.76
C ASN A 163 -0.51 -0.38 18.58
N PRO A 164 0.26 -0.05 17.53
CA PRO A 164 -0.25 0.69 16.37
C PRO A 164 -1.32 -0.04 15.53
N MET A 165 -1.48 -1.36 15.71
CA MET A 165 -2.33 -2.21 14.88
C MET A 165 -3.78 -2.32 15.39
N VAL A 166 -4.03 -2.01 16.66
CA VAL A 166 -5.39 -1.83 17.18
C VAL A 166 -5.96 -0.45 16.83
N ASN A 167 -7.30 -0.30 16.80
CA ASN A 167 -7.94 0.95 16.39
C ASN A 167 -7.50 2.16 17.24
N SER A 168 -7.37 2.00 18.55
CA SER A 168 -6.88 3.07 19.45
C SER A 168 -5.48 3.55 19.05
N GLY A 169 -4.57 2.60 18.81
CA GLY A 169 -3.22 2.90 18.38
C GLY A 169 -3.20 3.57 17.03
N ALA A 170 -3.97 3.08 16.07
CA ALA A 170 -4.07 3.67 14.74
C ALA A 170 -4.58 5.12 14.77
N ILE A 171 -5.62 5.41 15.55
CA ILE A 171 -6.16 6.77 15.72
C ILE A 171 -5.10 7.70 16.31
N VAL A 172 -4.33 7.24 17.29
CA VAL A 172 -3.20 8.01 17.84
C VAL A 172 -2.09 8.19 16.80
N ILE A 173 -1.73 7.16 16.04
CA ILE A 173 -0.73 7.25 14.96
C ILE A 173 -1.16 8.28 13.91
N THR A 174 -2.40 8.24 13.44
CA THR A 174 -2.88 9.21 12.43
C THR A 174 -2.88 10.63 12.97
N SER A 175 -3.13 10.83 14.26
CA SER A 175 -3.05 12.15 14.90
C SER A 175 -1.63 12.76 14.89
N LEU A 176 -0.57 11.94 14.78
CA LEU A 176 0.83 12.40 14.74
C LEU A 176 1.30 12.83 13.34
N ILE A 177 0.65 12.37 12.27
CA ILE A 177 1.05 12.67 10.88
C ILE A 177 0.91 14.17 10.62
N LYS A 178 2.04 14.85 10.38
CA LYS A 178 2.12 16.27 10.00
C LYS A 178 1.14 17.14 10.82
N ASN A 179 1.11 16.93 12.13
CA ASN A 179 0.08 17.43 13.04
C ASN A 179 0.01 18.96 13.19
N LYS A 180 0.94 19.71 12.59
CA LYS A 180 0.93 21.18 12.52
C LYS A 180 0.28 21.73 11.24
N ASN A 181 -0.03 20.86 10.28
CA ASN A 181 -0.62 21.24 9.01
C ASN A 181 -2.15 21.09 9.06
N ASN A 182 -2.84 21.75 8.13
CA ASN A 182 -4.28 21.55 7.96
C ASN A 182 -4.58 20.14 7.41
N MET A 183 -5.85 19.73 7.48
CA MET A 183 -6.27 18.37 7.13
C MET A 183 -5.95 17.99 5.68
N ALA A 184 -6.16 18.89 4.72
CA ALA A 184 -5.94 18.62 3.31
C ALA A 184 -4.46 18.32 3.03
N ASP A 185 -3.56 19.15 3.57
CA ASP A 185 -2.11 18.95 3.42
C ASP A 185 -1.63 17.64 4.06
N ARG A 186 -2.24 17.25 5.19
CA ARG A 186 -1.94 15.96 5.86
C ARG A 186 -2.37 14.79 4.98
N PHE A 187 -3.55 14.86 4.39
CA PHE A 187 -4.07 13.83 3.49
C PHE A 187 -3.25 13.71 2.21
N ASP A 188 -2.92 14.83 1.57
CA ASP A 188 -2.06 14.86 0.38
C ASP A 188 -0.67 14.30 0.67
N TYR A 189 -0.08 14.63 1.82
CA TYR A 189 1.18 14.05 2.24
C TYR A 189 1.10 12.52 2.31
N VAL A 190 0.07 11.94 2.95
CA VAL A 190 -0.07 10.48 3.06
C VAL A 190 -0.31 9.83 1.71
N LEU A 191 -1.17 10.39 0.86
CA LEU A 191 -1.39 9.86 -0.49
C LEU A 191 -0.11 9.86 -1.32
N ASN A 192 0.72 10.90 -1.20
CA ASN A 192 2.01 10.96 -1.88
C ASN A 192 2.98 9.90 -1.33
N GLN A 193 2.99 9.65 -0.01
CA GLN A 193 3.78 8.54 0.54
C GLN A 193 3.27 7.19 0.03
N TYR A 194 1.96 6.97 -0.04
CA TYR A 194 1.38 5.72 -0.55
C TYR A 194 1.75 5.50 -2.02
N ARG A 195 1.71 6.54 -2.86
CA ARG A 195 2.14 6.47 -4.27
C ARG A 195 3.61 6.07 -4.40
N LYS A 196 4.49 6.64 -3.58
CA LYS A 196 5.92 6.26 -3.53
C LYS A 196 6.08 4.80 -3.15
N ILE A 197 5.44 4.39 -2.05
CA ILE A 197 5.47 3.01 -1.53
C ILE A 197 4.91 2.01 -2.55
N ALA A 198 3.92 2.41 -3.33
CA ALA A 198 3.31 1.59 -4.38
C ALA A 198 4.04 1.67 -5.73
N GLY A 199 5.16 2.42 -5.84
CA GLY A 199 5.89 2.56 -7.10
C GLY A 199 5.08 3.25 -8.21
N ASN A 200 4.27 4.23 -7.84
CA ASN A 200 3.33 4.98 -8.71
C ASN A 200 2.20 4.14 -9.33
N GLU A 201 1.94 2.95 -8.79
CA GLU A 201 0.72 2.19 -9.09
C GLU A 201 -0.53 2.89 -8.54
N TYR A 202 -1.70 2.34 -8.85
CA TYR A 202 -2.99 2.93 -8.47
C TYR A 202 -3.14 3.12 -6.95
N ILE A 203 -3.35 4.38 -6.55
CA ILE A 203 -3.79 4.81 -5.22
C ILE A 203 -4.95 5.79 -5.42
N GLY A 204 -6.14 5.39 -4.97
CA GLY A 204 -7.38 6.14 -5.08
C GLY A 204 -7.96 6.53 -3.71
N PHE A 205 -9.21 6.99 -3.70
CA PHE A 205 -9.92 7.33 -2.48
C PHE A 205 -11.42 7.14 -2.65
N ASN A 206 -12.04 6.39 -1.73
CA ASN A 206 -13.47 6.14 -1.74
C ASN A 206 -14.21 7.04 -0.76
N ASN A 207 -14.72 8.16 -1.26
CA ASN A 207 -15.49 9.08 -0.42
C ASN A 207 -16.79 8.45 0.14
N ALA A 208 -17.42 7.53 -0.60
CA ALA A 208 -18.65 6.89 -0.14
C ALA A 208 -18.40 5.95 1.06
N THR A 209 -17.31 5.20 1.03
CA THR A 209 -16.86 4.38 2.18
C THR A 209 -16.51 5.29 3.35
N PHE A 210 -15.72 6.35 3.14
CA PHE A 210 -15.37 7.30 4.19
C PHE A 210 -16.60 7.85 4.92
N LEU A 211 -17.58 8.36 4.18
CA LEU A 211 -18.80 8.92 4.77
C LEU A 211 -19.61 7.88 5.55
N SER A 212 -19.59 6.62 5.12
CA SER A 212 -20.37 5.54 5.74
C SER A 212 -19.68 4.97 6.97
N GLU A 213 -18.35 4.80 6.94
CA GLU A 213 -17.53 4.51 8.11
C GLU A 213 -17.74 5.59 9.17
N ARG A 214 -17.61 6.88 8.80
CA ARG A 214 -17.83 8.00 9.71
C ARG A 214 -19.21 7.97 10.37
N ALA A 215 -20.26 7.66 9.61
CA ALA A 215 -21.63 7.64 10.11
C ALA A 215 -21.96 6.46 11.05
N THR A 216 -21.13 5.41 11.07
CA THR A 216 -21.39 4.17 11.83
C THR A 216 -20.32 3.85 12.86
N ALA A 217 -19.39 4.77 13.10
CA ALA A 217 -18.19 4.55 13.91
C ALA A 217 -18.35 4.87 15.42
N ASP A 218 -19.52 4.62 16.02
CA ASP A 218 -19.81 4.92 17.43
C ASP A 218 -18.72 4.42 18.39
N ARG A 219 -18.21 3.22 18.12
CA ARG A 219 -17.12 2.60 18.89
C ARG A 219 -15.83 3.42 18.84
N ASN A 220 -15.45 3.93 17.68
CA ASN A 220 -14.23 4.73 17.53
C ASN A 220 -14.42 6.12 18.17
N TYR A 221 -15.64 6.68 18.17
CA TYR A 221 -15.97 7.86 18.96
C TYR A 221 -15.82 7.59 20.47
N ALA A 222 -16.42 6.53 21.00
CA ALA A 222 -16.27 6.18 22.42
C ALA A 222 -14.80 5.99 22.81
N LEU A 223 -14.03 5.31 21.97
CA LEU A 223 -12.60 5.09 22.16
C LEU A 223 -11.80 6.41 22.14
N SER A 224 -12.13 7.35 21.25
CA SER A 224 -11.41 8.64 21.17
C SER A 224 -11.67 9.52 22.39
N TYR A 225 -12.90 9.54 22.92
CA TYR A 225 -13.19 10.23 24.18
C TYR A 225 -12.43 9.62 25.36
N PHE A 226 -12.39 8.28 25.46
CA PHE A 226 -11.62 7.59 26.49
C PHE A 226 -10.11 7.88 26.39
N MET A 227 -9.56 7.90 25.18
CA MET A 227 -8.15 8.27 24.93
C MET A 227 -7.87 9.74 25.24
N LYS A 228 -8.83 10.65 25.01
CA LYS A 228 -8.70 12.07 25.35
C LYS A 228 -8.61 12.29 26.86
N GLU A 229 -9.46 11.63 27.64
CA GLU A 229 -9.42 11.68 29.10
C GLU A 229 -8.06 11.21 29.64
N ASN A 230 -7.51 10.17 29.03
CA ASN A 230 -6.20 9.60 29.36
C ASN A 230 -5.01 10.33 28.73
N LYS A 231 -5.23 11.46 28.04
CA LYS A 231 -4.19 12.30 27.43
C LYS A 231 -3.30 11.54 26.42
N CYS A 232 -3.88 10.60 25.65
CA CYS A 232 -3.13 9.82 24.66
C CYS A 232 -2.78 10.62 23.39
N PHE A 233 -3.45 11.74 23.12
CA PHE A 233 -3.25 12.53 21.91
C PHE A 233 -2.12 13.57 22.06
N PRO A 234 -1.42 13.92 20.97
CA PRO A 234 -0.48 15.03 20.97
C PRO A 234 -1.22 16.35 21.22
N LYS A 235 -0.50 17.36 21.76
CA LYS A 235 -1.09 18.64 22.17
C LYS A 235 -1.74 19.41 21.01
N GLU A 236 -1.26 19.16 19.80
CA GLU A 236 -1.76 19.72 18.54
C GLU A 236 -3.13 19.15 18.14
N THR A 237 -3.63 18.10 18.80
CA THR A 237 -4.97 17.55 18.52
C THR A 237 -6.04 18.40 19.20
N GLU A 238 -6.56 19.39 18.48
CA GLU A 238 -7.60 20.29 18.98
C GLU A 238 -9.01 19.67 18.92
N SER A 239 -9.30 18.93 17.84
CA SER A 239 -10.59 18.29 17.58
C SER A 239 -10.47 16.77 17.47
N LEU A 240 -11.25 16.05 18.29
CA LEU A 240 -11.34 14.58 18.17
C LEU A 240 -12.05 14.16 16.90
N THR A 241 -13.04 14.94 16.46
CA THR A 241 -13.74 14.69 15.21
C THR A 241 -12.77 14.74 14.05
N ASP A 242 -11.86 15.71 14.03
CA ASP A 242 -10.88 15.85 12.95
C ASP A 242 -9.88 14.69 12.97
N ALA A 243 -9.43 14.26 14.16
CA ALA A 243 -8.55 13.11 14.30
C ALA A 243 -9.20 11.81 13.80
N LEU A 244 -10.50 11.63 14.08
CA LEU A 244 -11.28 10.49 13.62
C LEU A 244 -11.59 10.57 12.12
N ASP A 245 -12.00 11.72 11.62
CA ASP A 245 -12.26 11.93 10.19
C ASP A 245 -11.00 11.61 9.38
N PHE A 246 -9.83 12.04 9.85
CA PHE A 246 -8.57 11.68 9.19
C PHE A 246 -8.28 10.19 9.23
N TYR A 247 -8.51 9.54 10.37
CA TYR A 247 -8.39 8.08 10.48
C TYR A 247 -9.31 7.34 9.49
N PHE A 248 -10.56 7.76 9.36
CA PHE A 248 -11.52 7.17 8.41
C PHE A 248 -11.15 7.45 6.96
N GLN A 249 -10.62 8.64 6.65
CA GLN A 249 -10.10 8.97 5.33
C GLN A 249 -9.00 8.00 4.92
N LEU A 250 -8.03 7.73 5.80
CA LEU A 250 -6.92 6.82 5.50
C LEU A 250 -7.35 5.35 5.39
N CYS A 251 -8.39 4.92 6.12
CA CYS A 251 -8.98 3.59 5.95
C CYS A 251 -9.72 3.44 4.61
N SER A 252 -10.17 4.56 4.03
CA SER A 252 -10.95 4.61 2.79
C SER A 252 -10.11 4.88 1.53
N VAL A 253 -8.78 4.89 1.67
CA VAL A 253 -7.86 4.93 0.51
C VAL A 253 -8.03 3.65 -0.30
N GLU A 254 -8.12 3.78 -1.63
CA GLU A 254 -8.31 2.65 -2.53
C GLU A 254 -6.98 2.17 -3.12
N VAL A 255 -6.87 0.85 -3.25
CA VAL A 255 -5.74 0.16 -3.86
C VAL A 255 -6.26 -0.92 -4.81
N THR A 256 -5.37 -1.48 -5.62
CA THR A 256 -5.60 -2.74 -6.34
C THR A 256 -4.76 -3.84 -5.70
N CYS A 257 -5.01 -5.10 -6.06
CA CYS A 257 -4.14 -6.20 -5.59
C CYS A 257 -2.69 -5.97 -6.05
N GLU A 258 -2.52 -5.46 -7.28
CA GLU A 258 -1.21 -5.17 -7.86
C GLU A 258 -0.47 -4.05 -7.14
N SER A 259 -1.15 -2.94 -6.82
CA SER A 259 -0.51 -1.82 -6.10
C SER A 259 -0.17 -2.22 -4.67
N LEU A 260 -1.06 -2.94 -3.98
CA LEU A 260 -0.81 -3.41 -2.62
C LEU A 260 0.34 -4.43 -2.55
N ALA A 261 0.53 -5.27 -3.57
CA ALA A 261 1.66 -6.18 -3.65
C ALA A 261 3.00 -5.42 -3.73
N VAL A 262 3.07 -4.33 -4.50
CA VAL A 262 4.26 -3.46 -4.53
C VAL A 262 4.46 -2.80 -3.17
N MET A 263 3.40 -2.29 -2.54
CA MET A 263 3.51 -1.67 -1.21
C MET A 263 4.04 -2.65 -0.16
N ALA A 264 3.56 -3.90 -0.16
CA ALA A 264 4.05 -4.95 0.72
C ALA A 264 5.53 -5.29 0.44
N SER A 265 5.91 -5.36 -0.83
CA SER A 265 7.31 -5.60 -1.24
C SER A 265 8.23 -4.45 -0.84
N THR A 266 7.78 -3.19 -0.88
CA THR A 266 8.53 -2.03 -0.37
C THR A 266 8.85 -2.20 1.12
N LEU A 267 7.91 -2.70 1.93
CA LEU A 267 8.21 -3.03 3.34
C LEU A 267 9.21 -4.18 3.46
N ALA A 268 9.00 -5.26 2.69
CA ALA A 268 9.90 -6.43 2.68
C ALA A 268 11.34 -6.07 2.24
N ASN A 269 11.48 -5.12 1.33
CA ASN A 269 12.75 -4.59 0.82
C ASN A 269 13.33 -3.48 1.70
N GLY A 270 12.97 -3.46 2.99
CA GLY A 270 13.51 -2.48 3.93
C GLY A 270 13.20 -1.04 3.51
N GLY A 271 11.97 -0.75 3.10
CA GLY A 271 11.49 0.59 2.82
C GLY A 271 11.93 1.18 1.48
N VAL A 272 12.61 0.42 0.62
CA VAL A 272 12.98 0.83 -0.74
C VAL A 272 12.01 0.19 -1.73
N CYS A 273 11.35 1.00 -2.55
CA CYS A 273 10.39 0.48 -3.51
C CYS A 273 11.10 -0.36 -4.60
N PRO A 274 10.72 -1.63 -4.80
CA PRO A 274 11.44 -2.54 -5.68
C PRO A 274 11.30 -2.20 -7.18
N THR A 275 10.29 -1.41 -7.55
CA THR A 275 10.04 -1.04 -8.97
C THR A 275 10.61 0.32 -9.35
N THR A 276 10.89 1.19 -8.36
CA THR A 276 11.42 2.54 -8.61
C THR A 276 12.79 2.79 -7.99
N ASN A 277 13.24 1.91 -7.08
CA ASN A 277 14.44 2.07 -6.26
C ASN A 277 14.43 3.33 -5.37
N GLU A 278 13.27 3.96 -5.18
CA GLU A 278 13.11 5.11 -4.29
C GLU A 278 13.09 4.65 -2.82
N THR A 279 13.82 5.34 -1.95
CA THR A 279 13.70 5.13 -0.50
C THR A 279 12.42 5.80 0.00
N CYS A 280 11.40 4.99 0.33
CA CYS A 280 10.11 5.46 0.81
C CYS A 280 10.05 5.57 2.34
N ILE A 281 10.77 4.69 3.05
CA ILE A 281 10.84 4.66 4.51
C ILE A 281 12.32 4.67 4.90
N ALA A 282 12.74 5.64 5.71
CA ALA A 282 14.16 5.94 5.88
C ALA A 282 14.91 4.93 6.78
N SER A 283 14.34 4.54 7.93
CA SER A 283 15.14 3.94 9.01
C SER A 283 14.89 2.45 9.28
N ASN A 284 15.98 1.71 9.56
CA ASN A 284 16.02 0.25 9.73
C ASN A 284 15.33 -0.29 10.99
N LYS A 285 15.24 0.50 12.06
CA LYS A 285 14.53 0.11 13.30
C LYS A 285 13.02 0.12 13.07
N GLU A 286 12.53 1.16 12.43
CA GLU A 286 11.13 1.45 12.14
C GLU A 286 10.54 0.46 11.13
N LYS A 287 11.31 0.09 10.10
CA LYS A 287 10.96 -0.94 9.11
C LYS A 287 10.72 -2.30 9.75
N ARG A 288 11.61 -2.71 10.67
CA ARG A 288 11.48 -3.98 11.41
C ARG A 288 10.28 -3.95 12.33
N CYS A 289 10.05 -2.84 13.05
CA CYS A 289 8.89 -2.70 13.92
C CYS A 289 7.56 -2.80 13.16
N ALA A 290 7.43 -2.20 11.98
CA ALA A 290 6.20 -2.29 11.18
C ALA A 290 5.86 -3.75 10.80
N ILE A 291 6.86 -4.51 10.32
CA ILE A 291 6.70 -5.93 10.00
C ILE A 291 6.39 -6.74 11.27
N THR A 292 7.10 -6.50 12.37
CA THR A 292 6.86 -7.16 13.65
C THR A 292 5.44 -6.94 14.15
N TYR A 293 4.90 -5.72 14.07
CA TYR A 293 3.55 -5.45 14.53
C TYR A 293 2.47 -6.07 13.64
N VAL A 294 2.70 -6.15 12.33
CA VAL A 294 1.82 -6.92 11.43
C VAL A 294 1.77 -8.39 11.85
N LEU A 295 2.90 -8.97 12.25
CA LEU A 295 2.95 -10.35 12.74
C LEU A 295 2.27 -10.52 14.11
N LEU A 296 2.29 -9.50 14.96
CA LEU A 296 1.64 -9.47 16.27
C LEU A 296 0.14 -9.11 16.20
N TRP A 297 -0.39 -8.76 15.03
CA TRP A 297 -1.82 -8.43 14.86
C TRP A 297 -2.73 -9.61 15.21
N ASN A 298 -2.28 -10.84 14.93
CA ASN A 298 -3.09 -12.05 15.02
C ASN A 298 -2.96 -12.83 16.34
N VAL A 299 -2.46 -12.21 17.41
CA VAL A 299 -2.31 -12.86 18.74
C VAL A 299 -2.92 -12.04 19.86
#